data_AF-A0A7S0TGI7-F1
#
_entry.id   AF-A0A7S0TGI7-F1
#
_cell.length_a   1.000
_cell.length_b   1.000
_cell.length_c   1.000
_cell.angle_alpha   90.00
_cell.angle_beta   90.00
_cell.angle_gamma   90.00
#
_symmetry.space_group_name_H-M   'P 1'
#
loop_
_entity.id
_entity.type
_entity.pdbx_description
1 polymer ?
#
loop_
_entity_poly.entity_id
_entity_poly.type
_entity_poly.pdbx_seq_one_letter_code
_entity_poly.pdbx_strand_id
1 'polypeptide(L)'
;MKKKKRNSNKTNLSTKRIIRKKKKEFVRKAKKHAKQMIVLGIKPRKSHKKTQLAVPNLCPFKSDLLKKALKNRQQLKLELEQKKLEKKERKDDVDKAVANCRKELEQGLAVPKSFQKTSWGPTTLRLPRSNWEHKHLYFKELNQVIAN
;
A
#
# COMPACT_ATOMS: atom_id res chain seq x y z
N MET A 1 -25.64 52.64 37.26
CA MET A 1 -25.93 51.57 36.26
C MET A 1 -25.75 50.19 36.90
N LYS A 2 -26.81 49.38 37.03
CA LYS A 2 -26.69 48.00 37.54
C LYS A 2 -26.01 47.12 36.49
N LYS A 3 -24.87 46.51 36.82
CA LYS A 3 -24.16 45.56 35.93
C LYS A 3 -25.01 44.29 35.75
N LYS A 4 -25.32 43.93 34.49
CA LYS A 4 -26.04 42.68 34.17
C LYS A 4 -25.16 41.47 34.48
N LYS A 5 -25.79 40.40 35.00
CA LYS A 5 -25.12 39.11 35.24
C LYS A 5 -24.57 38.56 33.93
N ARG A 6 -23.28 38.20 33.92
CA ARG A 6 -22.60 37.56 32.77
C ARG A 6 -22.70 36.04 32.90
N ASN A 7 -23.05 35.38 31.80
CA ASN A 7 -23.05 33.91 31.77
C ASN A 7 -21.63 33.36 31.87
N SER A 8 -21.49 32.25 32.57
CA SER A 8 -20.21 31.55 32.71
C SER A 8 -19.86 30.77 31.44
N ASN A 9 -18.60 30.85 31.03
CA ASN A 9 -18.06 30.02 29.94
C ASN A 9 -17.73 28.58 30.39
N LYS A 10 -17.90 28.25 31.68
CA LYS A 10 -17.58 26.94 32.21
C LYS A 10 -18.62 25.92 31.73
N THR A 11 -18.15 24.92 30.99
CA THR A 11 -19.02 23.89 30.41
C THR A 11 -19.14 22.68 31.34
N ASN A 12 -20.37 22.37 31.73
CA ASN A 12 -20.69 21.22 32.59
C ASN A 12 -20.40 19.88 31.88
N LEU A 13 -20.06 18.85 32.67
CA LEU A 13 -19.66 17.54 32.11
C LEU A 13 -20.80 16.89 31.29
N SER A 14 -22.05 17.06 31.75
CA SER A 14 -23.25 16.56 31.08
C SER A 14 -23.45 17.20 29.70
N THR A 15 -23.32 18.53 29.59
CA THR A 15 -23.47 19.23 28.31
C THR A 15 -22.36 18.85 27.34
N LYS A 16 -21.11 18.69 27.80
CA LYS A 16 -20.01 18.15 26.97
C LYS A 16 -20.32 16.75 26.43
N ARG A 17 -20.90 15.87 27.26
CA ARG A 17 -21.27 14.50 26.85
C ARG A 17 -22.34 14.50 25.76
N ILE A 18 -23.36 15.36 25.89
CA ILE A 18 -24.43 15.52 24.89
C ILE A 18 -23.85 16.05 23.57
N ILE A 19 -22.99 17.08 23.61
CA ILE A 19 -22.34 17.64 22.42
C ILE A 19 -21.54 16.56 21.69
N ARG A 20 -20.77 15.74 22.42
CA ARG A 20 -20.01 14.62 21.83
C ARG A 20 -20.93 13.59 21.15
N LYS A 21 -22.04 13.22 21.78
CA LYS A 21 -23.04 12.31 21.18
C LYS A 21 -23.62 12.90 19.89
N LYS A 22 -24.07 14.17 19.91
CA LYS A 22 -24.58 14.87 18.73
C LYS A 22 -23.55 14.94 17.60
N LYS A 23 -22.29 15.27 17.92
CA LYS A 23 -21.19 15.29 16.94
C LYS A 23 -20.97 13.91 16.30
N LYS A 24 -20.93 12.85 17.12
CA LYS A 24 -20.74 11.48 16.63
C LYS A 24 -21.89 11.06 15.70
N GLU A 25 -23.13 11.39 16.07
CA GLU A 25 -24.30 11.10 15.26
C GLU A 25 -24.31 11.87 13.93
N PHE A 26 -23.97 13.16 13.96
CA PHE A 26 -23.81 13.98 12.77
C PHE A 26 -22.79 13.37 11.80
N VAL A 27 -21.60 13.01 12.28
CA VAL A 27 -20.57 12.39 11.45
C VAL A 27 -21.04 11.06 10.86
N ARG A 28 -21.77 10.24 11.65
CA ARG A 28 -22.35 8.98 11.17
C ARG A 28 -23.36 9.23 10.05
N LYS A 29 -24.29 10.18 10.23
CA LYS A 29 -25.29 10.57 9.23
C LYS A 29 -24.61 11.11 7.95
N ALA A 30 -23.63 12.00 8.09
CA ALA A 30 -22.87 12.54 6.98
C ALA A 30 -22.16 11.46 6.17
N LYS A 31 -21.52 10.48 6.84
CA LYS A 31 -20.90 9.33 6.15
C LYS A 31 -21.93 8.46 5.41
N LYS A 32 -23.09 8.19 6.01
CA LYS A 32 -24.16 7.43 5.36
C LYS A 32 -24.67 8.16 4.11
N HIS A 33 -24.93 9.46 4.23
CA HIS A 33 -25.35 10.30 3.12
C HIS A 33 -24.30 10.33 2.00
N ALA A 34 -23.01 10.52 2.33
CA ALA A 34 -21.94 10.48 1.35
C ALA A 34 -21.86 9.16 0.58
N LYS A 35 -22.09 8.01 1.24
CA LYS A 35 -22.18 6.70 0.57
C LYS A 35 -23.40 6.62 -0.35
N GLN A 36 -24.56 7.11 0.07
CA GLN A 36 -25.76 7.15 -0.77
C GLN A 36 -25.55 8.02 -2.02
N MET A 37 -24.92 9.18 -1.88
CA MET A 37 -24.59 10.06 -3.00
C MET A 37 -23.67 9.37 -4.02
N ILE A 38 -22.72 8.55 -3.55
CA ILE A 38 -21.86 7.74 -4.44
C ILE A 38 -22.68 6.70 -5.21
N VAL A 39 -23.59 5.99 -4.53
CA VAL A 39 -24.47 4.98 -5.17
C VAL A 39 -25.39 5.62 -6.20
N LEU A 40 -25.95 6.80 -5.89
CA LEU A 40 -26.78 7.58 -6.81
C LEU A 40 -25.99 8.22 -7.96
N GLY A 41 -24.68 7.96 -8.08
CA GLY A 41 -23.83 8.55 -9.12
C GLY A 41 -23.54 10.04 -8.93
N ILE A 42 -24.09 10.66 -7.88
CA ILE A 42 -23.84 12.05 -7.50
C ILE A 42 -22.48 12.13 -6.80
N LYS A 43 -21.43 11.95 -7.60
CA LYS A 43 -20.06 12.20 -7.14
C LYS A 43 -19.92 13.73 -6.98
N PRO A 44 -19.45 14.24 -5.83
CA PRO A 44 -19.00 15.63 -5.79
C PRO A 44 -18.00 15.81 -6.93
N ARG A 45 -18.22 16.81 -7.79
CA ARG A 45 -17.40 17.09 -8.98
C ARG A 45 -15.92 17.03 -8.58
N LYS A 46 -15.26 15.91 -8.86
CA LYS A 46 -13.80 15.77 -8.74
C LYS A 46 -13.06 16.63 -9.78
N SER A 47 -13.80 17.24 -10.70
CA SER A 47 -13.29 17.93 -11.89
C SER A 47 -13.26 19.45 -11.79
N HIS A 48 -13.26 20.04 -10.60
CA HIS A 48 -12.37 21.19 -10.50
C HIS A 48 -10.98 20.57 -10.51
N LYS A 49 -10.31 20.61 -11.69
CA LYS A 49 -8.85 20.53 -11.75
C LYS A 49 -8.40 21.30 -10.53
N LYS A 50 -7.80 20.64 -9.52
CA LYS A 50 -7.32 21.35 -8.32
C LYS A 50 -6.58 22.54 -8.89
N THR A 51 -7.10 23.75 -8.70
CA THR A 51 -6.46 24.95 -9.22
C THR A 51 -5.13 24.93 -8.53
N GLN A 52 -4.09 24.53 -9.25
CA GLN A 52 -2.76 24.46 -8.68
C GLN A 52 -2.48 25.88 -8.23
N LEU A 53 -2.34 26.06 -6.93
CA LEU A 53 -2.04 27.36 -6.37
C LEU A 53 -0.67 27.74 -6.94
N ALA A 54 -0.69 28.66 -7.91
CA ALA A 54 0.51 29.19 -8.52
C ALA A 54 1.17 30.17 -7.54
N VAL A 55 2.49 30.35 -7.69
CA VAL A 55 3.17 31.44 -6.99
C VAL A 55 2.55 32.77 -7.45
N PRO A 56 2.03 33.62 -6.53
CA PRO A 56 1.43 34.89 -6.88
C PRO A 56 2.36 35.76 -7.73
N ASN A 57 1.81 36.54 -8.66
CA ASN A 57 2.60 37.34 -9.60
C ASN A 57 3.50 38.39 -8.92
N LEU A 58 3.07 38.93 -7.79
CA LEU A 58 3.80 39.96 -7.02
C LEU A 58 4.82 39.38 -6.04
N CYS A 59 5.10 38.06 -6.09
CA CYS A 59 6.10 37.46 -5.21
C CYS A 59 7.52 37.86 -5.67
N PRO A 60 8.33 38.51 -4.81
CA PRO A 60 9.65 39.04 -5.20
C PRO A 60 10.64 37.95 -5.59
N PHE A 61 10.49 36.72 -5.08
CA PHE A 61 11.37 35.58 -5.36
C PHE A 61 10.73 34.54 -6.29
N LYS A 62 9.71 34.92 -7.07
CA LYS A 62 8.98 33.99 -7.94
C LYS A 62 9.88 33.28 -8.93
N SER A 63 10.83 34.01 -9.54
CA SER A 63 11.80 33.47 -10.50
C SER A 63 12.65 32.36 -9.88
N ASP A 64 13.20 32.60 -8.68
CA ASP A 64 14.09 31.66 -8.00
C ASP A 64 13.34 30.42 -7.49
N LEU A 65 12.11 30.61 -6.99
CA LEU A 65 11.24 29.50 -6.62
C LEU A 65 10.92 28.60 -7.82
N LEU A 66 10.62 29.19 -8.98
CA LEU A 66 10.37 28.43 -10.21
C LEU A 66 11.62 27.71 -10.71
N LYS A 67 12.79 28.37 -10.71
CA LYS A 67 14.08 27.74 -11.09
C LYS A 67 14.42 26.56 -10.18
N LYS A 68 14.27 26.71 -8.86
CA LYS A 68 14.49 25.63 -7.88
C LYS A 68 13.52 24.46 -8.11
N ALA A 69 12.25 24.75 -8.36
CA ALA A 69 11.26 23.72 -8.67
C ALA A 69 11.57 22.96 -9.96
N LEU A 70 12.02 23.65 -11.01
CA LEU A 70 12.44 23.03 -12.27
C LEU A 70 13.68 22.14 -12.09
N LYS A 71 14.68 22.60 -11.35
CA LYS A 71 15.88 21.81 -11.03
C LYS A 71 15.51 20.53 -10.27
N ASN A 72 14.68 20.64 -9.24
CA ASN A 72 14.19 19.48 -8.49
C ASN A 72 13.41 18.49 -9.38
N ARG A 73 12.58 19.01 -10.30
CA ARG A 73 11.83 18.18 -11.25
C ARG A 73 12.77 17.40 -12.18
N GLN A 74 13.83 18.03 -12.68
CA GLN A 74 14.82 17.37 -13.53
C GLN A 74 15.58 16.29 -12.76
N GLN A 75 16.03 16.59 -11.53
CA GLN A 75 16.73 15.62 -10.68
C GLN A 75 15.86 14.40 -10.38
N LEU A 76 14.60 14.60 -10.01
CA LEU A 76 13.66 13.50 -9.78
C LEU A 76 13.41 12.66 -11.03
N LYS A 77 13.42 13.28 -12.23
CA LYS A 77 13.28 12.53 -13.49
C LYS A 77 14.49 11.61 -13.72
N LEU A 78 15.70 12.12 -13.51
CA LEU A 78 16.92 11.34 -13.63
C LEU A 78 16.97 10.20 -12.59
N GLU A 79 16.63 10.46 -11.34
CA GLU A 79 16.59 9.43 -10.28
C GLU A 79 15.58 8.32 -10.62
N LEU A 80 14.44 8.67 -11.19
CA LEU A 80 13.43 7.70 -11.61
C LEU A 80 13.93 6.83 -12.77
N GLU A 81 14.61 7.43 -13.74
CA GLU A 81 15.24 6.70 -14.85
C GLU A 81 16.35 5.75 -14.34
N GLN A 82 17.20 6.20 -13.42
CA GLN A 82 18.22 5.36 -12.79
C GLN A 82 17.60 4.17 -12.02
N LYS A 83 16.56 4.41 -11.21
CA LYS A 83 15.85 3.33 -10.50
C LYS A 83 15.20 2.33 -11.44
N LYS A 84 14.75 2.76 -12.62
CA LYS A 84 14.21 1.86 -13.65
C LYS A 84 15.29 0.98 -14.26
N LEU A 85 16.47 1.53 -14.53
CA LEU A 85 17.62 0.78 -15.03
C LEU A 85 18.09 -0.24 -14.00
N GLU A 86 18.30 0.18 -12.76
CA GLU A 86 18.71 -0.70 -11.66
C GLU A 86 17.70 -1.84 -11.44
N LYS A 87 16.40 -1.54 -11.51
CA LYS A 87 15.36 -2.58 -11.40
C LYS A 87 15.42 -3.58 -12.56
N LYS A 88 15.78 -3.13 -13.77
CA LYS A 88 15.93 -4.00 -14.94
C LYS A 88 17.17 -4.88 -14.79
N GLU A 89 18.31 -4.32 -14.41
CA GLU A 89 19.54 -5.06 -14.15
C GLU A 89 19.35 -6.12 -13.06
N ARG A 90 18.75 -5.76 -11.92
CA ARG A 90 18.42 -6.72 -10.86
C ARG A 90 17.51 -7.84 -11.34
N LYS A 91 16.58 -7.55 -12.24
CA LYS A 91 15.71 -8.57 -12.83
C LYS A 91 16.51 -9.51 -13.72
N ASP A 92 17.35 -8.96 -14.59
CA ASP A 92 18.20 -9.73 -15.50
C ASP A 92 19.18 -10.64 -14.71
N ASP A 93 19.71 -10.16 -13.58
CA ASP A 93 20.57 -10.96 -12.69
C ASP A 93 19.82 -12.11 -12.01
N VAL A 94 18.60 -11.85 -11.52
CA VAL A 94 17.74 -12.91 -10.96
C VAL A 94 17.38 -13.94 -12.03
N ASP A 95 17.04 -13.50 -13.23
CA ASP A 95 16.70 -14.39 -14.35
C ASP A 95 17.91 -15.26 -14.75
N LYS A 96 19.13 -14.70 -14.76
CA LYS A 96 20.38 -15.46 -14.96
C LYS A 96 20.64 -16.47 -13.84
N ALA A 97 20.47 -16.08 -12.57
CA ALA A 97 20.65 -16.98 -11.43
C ALA A 97 19.66 -18.16 -11.51
N VAL A 98 18.39 -17.90 -11.81
CA VAL A 98 17.37 -18.94 -12.00
C VAL A 98 17.73 -19.86 -13.18
N ALA A 99 18.20 -19.30 -14.30
CA ALA A 99 18.63 -20.09 -15.44
C ALA A 99 19.83 -20.98 -15.11
N ASN A 100 20.81 -20.49 -14.34
CA ASN A 100 21.95 -21.27 -13.89
C ASN A 100 21.52 -22.41 -12.94
N CYS A 101 20.66 -22.14 -11.96
CA CYS A 101 20.12 -23.19 -11.08
C CYS A 101 19.36 -24.27 -11.87
N ARG A 102 18.60 -23.90 -12.91
CA ARG A 102 17.93 -24.89 -13.79
C ARG A 102 18.94 -25.75 -14.54
N LYS A 103 19.99 -25.17 -15.09
CA LYS A 103 21.06 -25.91 -15.78
C LYS A 103 21.78 -26.87 -14.83
N GLU A 104 22.09 -26.45 -13.61
CA GLU A 104 22.72 -27.31 -12.60
C GLU A 104 21.82 -28.50 -12.22
N LEU A 105 20.51 -28.29 -12.11
CA LEU A 105 19.53 -29.36 -11.91
C LEU A 105 19.47 -30.34 -13.08
N GLU A 106 19.49 -29.83 -14.32
CA GLU A 106 19.48 -30.67 -15.55
C GLU A 106 20.80 -31.42 -15.75
N GLN A 107 21.92 -30.87 -15.29
CA GLN A 107 23.25 -31.50 -15.31
C GLN A 107 23.46 -32.56 -14.21
N GLY A 108 22.44 -32.83 -13.39
CA GLY A 108 22.45 -33.96 -12.46
C GLY A 108 23.23 -33.72 -11.16
N LEU A 109 23.45 -32.46 -10.76
CA LEU A 109 23.99 -32.16 -9.43
C LEU A 109 23.01 -32.65 -8.35
N ALA A 110 23.50 -33.63 -7.58
CA ALA A 110 22.74 -34.42 -6.65
C ALA A 110 21.90 -33.58 -5.69
N VAL A 111 20.64 -34.00 -5.53
CA VAL A 111 19.77 -33.59 -4.42
C VAL A 111 20.60 -33.62 -3.12
N PRO A 112 20.65 -32.51 -2.34
CA PRO A 112 21.44 -32.46 -1.11
C PRO A 112 21.15 -33.67 -0.23
N LYS A 113 22.16 -34.29 0.38
CA LYS A 113 21.99 -35.46 1.27
C LYS A 113 20.95 -35.23 2.38
N SER A 114 20.69 -33.98 2.76
CA SER A 114 19.64 -33.58 3.70
C SER A 114 18.20 -33.85 3.22
N PHE A 115 17.98 -33.97 1.91
CA PHE A 115 16.70 -34.34 1.30
C PHE A 115 16.53 -35.85 1.10
N GLN A 116 17.57 -36.66 1.32
CA GLN A 116 17.46 -38.13 1.20
C GLN A 116 16.73 -38.80 2.38
N LYS A 117 16.53 -38.07 3.49
CA LYS A 117 15.86 -38.55 4.71
C LYS A 117 14.47 -37.96 4.94
N THR A 118 13.96 -37.20 3.99
CA THR A 118 12.58 -36.73 4.03
C THR A 118 11.71 -37.76 3.29
N SER A 119 10.45 -37.94 3.70
CA SER A 119 9.51 -38.95 3.17
C SER A 119 9.13 -38.77 1.69
N TRP A 120 9.82 -37.88 0.99
CA TRP A 120 9.74 -37.68 -0.45
C TRP A 120 10.55 -38.78 -1.13
N GLY A 121 9.91 -39.94 -1.34
CA GLY A 121 10.46 -41.05 -2.10
C GLY A 121 10.91 -40.65 -3.53
N PRO A 122 11.49 -41.59 -4.30
CA PRO A 122 12.17 -41.31 -5.58
C PRO A 122 11.24 -40.83 -6.72
N THR A 123 9.97 -40.61 -6.43
CA THR A 123 9.03 -39.93 -7.32
C THR A 123 9.39 -38.45 -7.40
N THR A 124 10.11 -38.09 -8.48
CA THR A 124 10.20 -36.75 -9.08
C THR A 124 9.33 -35.69 -8.39
N LEU A 125 9.98 -34.83 -7.59
CA LEU A 125 9.39 -33.64 -6.99
C LEU A 125 8.80 -32.76 -8.10
N ARG A 126 7.52 -32.99 -8.44
CA ARG A 126 6.77 -32.08 -9.30
C ARG A 126 6.43 -30.86 -8.46
N LEU A 127 7.09 -29.74 -8.76
CA LEU A 127 6.69 -28.44 -8.23
C LEU A 127 5.20 -28.22 -8.57
N PRO A 128 4.36 -27.82 -7.58
CA PRO A 128 2.95 -27.57 -7.83
C PRO A 128 2.82 -26.49 -8.90
N ARG A 129 2.02 -26.78 -9.93
CA ARG A 129 1.81 -25.90 -11.09
C ARG A 129 0.82 -24.77 -10.76
N SER A 130 0.11 -24.87 -9.65
CA SER A 130 -0.88 -23.87 -9.21
C SER A 130 -0.91 -23.69 -7.68
N ASN A 131 -1.43 -22.54 -7.24
CA ASN A 131 -1.61 -22.23 -5.81
C ASN A 131 -2.57 -23.18 -5.10
N TRP A 132 -3.50 -23.81 -5.83
CA TRP A 132 -4.44 -24.77 -5.26
C TRP A 132 -3.73 -26.10 -4.96
N GLU A 133 -2.92 -26.60 -5.88
CA GLU A 133 -2.11 -27.81 -5.67
C GLU A 133 -1.16 -27.65 -4.49
N HIS A 134 -0.54 -26.47 -4.36
CA HIS A 134 0.36 -26.18 -3.24
C HIS A 134 -0.35 -26.26 -1.88
N LYS A 135 -1.54 -25.67 -1.75
CA LYS A 135 -2.36 -25.76 -0.53
C LYS A 135 -2.76 -27.21 -0.25
N HIS A 136 -3.15 -27.96 -1.28
CA HIS A 136 -3.61 -29.32 -1.12
C HIS A 136 -2.50 -30.27 -0.66
N LEU A 137 -1.29 -30.11 -1.19
CA LEU A 137 -0.10 -30.86 -0.76
C LEU A 137 0.27 -30.51 0.69
N TYR A 138 0.28 -29.22 1.02
CA TYR A 138 0.55 -28.74 2.38
C TYR A 138 -0.40 -29.36 3.41
N PHE A 139 -1.71 -29.34 3.16
CA PHE A 139 -2.69 -29.93 4.09
C PHE A 139 -2.62 -31.47 4.15
N LYS A 140 -2.26 -32.12 3.04
CA LYS A 140 -2.07 -33.58 3.01
C LYS A 140 -0.90 -33.99 3.91
N GLU A 141 0.22 -33.26 3.83
CA GLU A 141 1.40 -33.48 4.68
C GLU A 141 1.12 -33.18 6.14
N LEU A 142 0.43 -32.06 6.41
CA LEU A 142 0.09 -31.65 7.79
C LEU A 142 -0.77 -32.72 8.48
N ASN A 143 -1.74 -33.28 7.76
CA ASN A 143 -2.55 -34.39 8.28
C ASN A 143 -1.74 -35.67 8.49
N GLN A 144 -0.74 -35.95 7.65
CA GLN A 144 0.12 -37.12 7.77
C GLN A 144 1.10 -37.01 8.95
N VAL A 145 1.56 -35.79 9.27
CA VAL A 145 2.39 -35.51 10.46
C VAL A 145 1.56 -35.55 11.74
N ILE A 146 0.30 -35.08 11.71
CA ILE A 146 -0.61 -35.15 12.87
C ILE A 146 -1.04 -36.60 13.17
N ALA A 147 -1.12 -37.46 12.16
CA ALA A 147 -1.57 -38.84 12.29
C ALA A 147 -0.50 -39.81 12.82
N ASN A 148 0.76 -39.38 12.96
CA ASN A 148 1.87 -40.13 13.56
C ASN A 148 2.18 -39.60 14.96
#